data_AF-A0A345VAF6-F1
#
_entry.id   AF-A0A345VAF6-F1
#
_cell.length_a   1.000
_cell.length_b   1.000
_cell.length_c   1.000
_cell.angle_alpha   90.00
_cell.angle_beta   90.00
_cell.angle_gamma   90.00
#
_symmetry.space_group_name_H-M   'P 1'
#
loop_
_entity.id
_entity.type
_entity.pdbx_description
1 polymer ?
#
loop_
_entity_poly.entity_id
_entity_poly.type
_entity_poly.pdbx_seq_one_letter_code
_entity_poly.pdbx_strand_id
1 'polypeptide(L)'
;MAKVRALVVHDELGRIISIARPAKDAKVIISSPEGHAVLETEVEEDMVYELVAGAHRVDAQAQAIVANAPESTSGSRDPQQQ
;
A
#
# COMPACT_ATOMS: atom_id res chain seq x y z
N MET A 1 6.15 17.03 9.82
CA MET A 1 6.80 15.80 9.33
C MET A 1 7.18 16.00 7.86
N ALA A 2 8.27 15.38 7.40
CA ALA A 2 8.71 15.51 6.02
C ALA A 2 7.89 14.56 5.13
N LYS A 3 7.29 15.11 4.07
CA LYS A 3 6.66 14.30 3.03
C LYS A 3 7.70 13.95 1.97
N VAL A 4 7.67 12.70 1.52
CA VAL A 4 8.55 12.20 0.47
C VAL A 4 7.72 11.71 -0.70
N ARG A 5 8.21 11.98 -1.90
CA ARG A 5 7.66 11.40 -3.13
C ARG A 5 7.90 9.89 -3.10
N ALA A 6 6.83 9.12 -3.24
CA ALA A 6 6.85 7.68 -3.28
C ALA A 6 6.15 7.17 -4.54
N LEU A 7 6.69 6.07 -5.08
CA LEU A 7 6.06 5.31 -6.13
C LEU A 7 5.62 3.99 -5.54
N VAL A 8 4.31 3.77 -5.50
CA VAL A 8 3.69 2.60 -4.89
C VAL A 8 3.22 1.68 -6.00
N VAL A 9 3.85 0.50 -6.10
CA VAL A 9 3.44 -0.56 -7.02
C VAL A 9 2.38 -1.40 -6.34
N HIS A 10 1.24 -1.59 -7.01
CA HIS A 10 0.14 -2.40 -6.49
C HIS A 10 -0.45 -3.33 -7.57
N ASP A 11 -1.10 -4.41 -7.13
CA ASP A 11 -1.88 -5.28 -8.02
C ASP A 11 -3.29 -4.74 -8.29
N GLU A 12 -4.06 -5.48 -9.09
CA GLU A 12 -5.46 -5.19 -9.42
C GLU A 12 -6.39 -5.18 -8.18
N LEU A 13 -5.99 -5.82 -7.09
CA LEU A 13 -6.72 -5.81 -5.82
C LEU A 13 -6.32 -4.63 -4.90
N GLY A 14 -5.35 -3.82 -5.34
CA GLY A 14 -4.81 -2.70 -4.59
C GLY A 14 -3.78 -3.10 -3.54
N ARG A 15 -3.32 -4.36 -3.51
CA ARG A 15 -2.28 -4.80 -2.57
C ARG A 15 -0.96 -4.15 -2.95
N ILE A 16 -0.31 -3.53 -1.97
CA ILE A 16 1.01 -2.90 -2.16
C ILE A 16 2.07 -4.01 -2.26
N ILE A 17 2.82 -4.02 -3.36
CA ILE A 17 3.86 -5.01 -3.65
C ILE A 17 5.24 -4.42 -3.40
N SER A 18 5.43 -3.16 -3.76
CA SER A 18 6.72 -2.48 -3.68
C SER A 18 6.54 -0.98 -3.55
N ILE A 19 7.49 -0.33 -2.89
CA ILE A 19 7.56 1.13 -2.76
C ILE A 19 8.96 1.58 -3.10
N ALA A 20 9.06 2.56 -3.99
CA ALA A 20 10.30 3.23 -4.31
C ALA A 20 10.26 4.70 -3.87
N ARG A 21 11.38 5.18 -3.31
CA ARG A 21 11.59 6.58 -2.96
C ARG A 21 12.62 7.20 -3.91
N PRO A 22 12.21 7.66 -5.10
CA PRO A 22 13.13 8.29 -6.03
C PRO A 22 13.67 9.61 -5.44
N ALA A 23 14.92 9.93 -5.77
CA ALA A 23 15.44 11.27 -5.50
C ALA A 23 14.63 12.32 -6.27
N LYS A 24 14.61 13.56 -5.78
CA LYS A 24 13.79 14.66 -6.31
C LYS A 24 13.88 14.83 -7.84
N ASP A 25 15.07 14.61 -8.39
CA ASP A 25 15.38 14.78 -9.83
C ASP A 25 15.68 13.45 -10.53
N ALA A 26 15.39 12.32 -9.89
CA ALA A 26 15.59 11.02 -10.52
C ALA A 26 14.59 10.82 -11.65
N LYS A 27 15.10 10.49 -12.84
CA LYS A 27 14.28 10.00 -13.94
C LYS A 27 13.86 8.56 -13.64
N VAL A 28 12.58 8.35 -13.36
CA VAL A 28 12.03 7.03 -13.10
C VAL A 28 11.47 6.46 -14.39
N ILE A 29 11.91 5.26 -14.75
CA ILE A 29 11.31 4.45 -15.80
C ILE A 29 10.58 3.32 -15.09
N ILE A 30 9.25 3.32 -15.18
CA ILE A 30 8.41 2.30 -14.57
C ILE A 30 8.21 1.19 -15.60
N SER A 31 8.65 -0.02 -15.25
CA SER A 31 8.31 -1.23 -15.98
C SER A 31 7.54 -2.12 -15.02
N SER A 32 6.21 -2.10 -15.14
CA SER A 32 5.34 -2.96 -14.34
C SER A 32 5.02 -4.23 -15.15
N PRO A 33 5.09 -5.43 -14.54
CA PRO A 33 4.54 -6.65 -15.14
C PRO A 33 3.03 -6.50 -15.37
N GLU A 34 2.44 -7.31 -16.25
CA GLU A 34 0.98 -7.38 -16.42
C GLU A 34 0.28 -7.58 -15.06
N GLY A 35 -0.85 -6.89 -14.86
CA GLY A 35 -1.61 -6.91 -13.61
C GLY A 35 -1.08 -5.99 -12.50
N HIS A 36 -0.04 -5.19 -12.76
CA HIS A 36 0.48 -4.21 -11.80
C HIS A 36 0.37 -2.77 -12.32
N ALA A 37 0.03 -1.88 -11.41
CA ALA A 37 -0.05 -0.44 -11.64
C ALA A 37 0.82 0.31 -10.63
N VAL A 38 1.13 1.57 -10.94
CA VAL A 38 1.93 2.44 -10.08
C VAL A 38 1.16 3.70 -9.74
N LEU A 39 1.05 3.96 -8.44
CA LEU A 39 0.56 5.21 -7.89
C LEU A 39 1.75 6.08 -7.49
N GLU A 40 1.84 7.27 -8.06
CA GLU A 40 2.78 8.30 -7.62
C GLU A 40 2.08 9.21 -6.61
N THR A 41 2.63 9.33 -5.39
CA THR A 41 2.03 10.12 -4.32
C THR A 41 3.07 10.63 -3.32
N GLU A 42 2.65 11.50 -2.42
CA GLU A 42 3.45 11.97 -1.30
C GLU A 42 3.00 11.29 -0.01
N VAL A 43 3.94 10.69 0.71
CA VAL A 43 3.69 10.02 1.99
C VAL A 43 4.61 10.57 3.06
N GLU A 44 4.21 10.43 4.32
CA GLU A 44 5.10 10.74 5.43
C GLU A 44 6.26 9.73 5.46
N GLU A 45 7.48 10.21 5.72
CA GLU A 45 8.69 9.39 5.60
C GLU A 45 8.68 8.15 6.52
N ASP A 46 8.10 8.29 7.71
CA ASP A 46 7.89 7.24 8.70
C ASP A 46 6.81 6.23 8.29
N MET A 47 5.78 6.67 7.55
CA MET A 47 4.74 5.77 7.05
C MET A 47 5.24 4.79 5.99
N VAL A 48 6.33 5.08 5.26
CA VAL A 48 6.84 4.23 4.17
C VAL A 48 7.01 2.76 4.60
N TYR A 49 7.47 2.54 5.84
CA TYR A 49 7.64 1.20 6.39
C TYR A 49 6.30 0.50 6.67
N GLU A 50 5.29 1.23 7.17
CA GLU A 50 3.97 0.68 7.46
C GLU A 50 3.18 0.32 6.19
N LEU A 51 3.46 1.01 5.08
CA LEU A 51 2.82 0.74 3.80
C LEU A 51 3.20 -0.65 3.25
N VAL A 52 4.46 -1.06 3.38
CA VAL A 52 4.93 -2.39 2.95
C VAL A 52 4.62 -3.48 3.98
N ALA A 53 4.28 -3.12 5.22
CA ALA A 53 3.90 -4.07 6.27
C ALA A 53 2.50 -4.70 6.07
N GLY A 54 1.77 -4.32 5.00
CA GLY A 54 0.46 -4.87 4.66
C GLY A 54 -0.72 -4.24 5.41
N ALA A 55 -0.46 -3.21 6.23
CA ALA A 55 -1.48 -2.44 6.92
C ALA A 55 -2.24 -1.47 6.00
N HIS A 56 -1.79 -1.31 4.75
CA HIS A 56 -2.33 -0.37 3.79
C HIS A 56 -2.54 -1.00 2.41
N ARG A 57 -3.43 -0.40 1.62
CA ARG A 57 -3.70 -0.76 0.23
C ARG A 57 -3.88 0.50 -0.61
N VAL A 58 -3.71 0.37 -1.92
CA VAL A 58 -4.07 1.42 -2.87
C VAL A 58 -5.55 1.29 -3.23
N ASP A 59 -6.28 2.38 -3.08
CA ASP A 59 -7.58 2.57 -3.71
C ASP A 59 -7.37 3.18 -5.10
N ALA A 60 -7.48 2.34 -6.13
CA ALA A 60 -7.30 2.75 -7.52
C ALA A 60 -8.39 3.73 -8.00
N GLN A 61 -9.59 3.74 -7.38
CA GLN A 61 -10.65 4.69 -7.74
C GLN A 61 -10.38 6.07 -7.14
N ALA A 62 -9.97 6.11 -5.87
CA ALA A 62 -9.63 7.35 -5.18
C ALA A 62 -8.22 7.86 -5.49
N GLN A 63 -7.38 7.05 -6.16
CA GLN A 63 -5.95 7.32 -6.39
C GLN A 63 -5.23 7.65 -5.07
N ALA A 64 -5.54 6.90 -4.02
CA ALA A 64 -5.09 7.18 -2.66
C ALA A 64 -4.67 5.90 -1.92
N ILE A 65 -3.82 6.06 -0.91
CA ILE A 65 -3.49 4.98 0.02
C ILE A 65 -4.53 5.00 1.14
N VAL A 66 -5.11 3.84 1.43
CA VAL A 66 -6.09 3.66 2.51
C VAL A 66 -5.65 2.55 3.44
N ALA A 67 -6.15 2.58 4.67
CA ALA A 67 -5.95 1.48 5.61
C ALA A 67 -6.49 0.18 5.01
N ASN A 68 -5.70 -0.88 5.09
CA ASN A 68 -6.15 -2.22 4.82
C ASN A 68 -6.98 -2.63 6.04
N ALA A 69 -8.30 -2.49 5.96
CA ALA A 69 -9.17 -2.95 7.02
C ALA A 69 -8.86 -4.43 7.25
N PRO A 70 -8.48 -4.86 8.48
CA PRO A 70 -8.42 -6.27 8.75
C PRO A 70 -9.82 -6.81 8.44
N GLU A 71 -9.92 -7.80 7.55
CA GLU A 71 -11.13 -8.61 7.47
C GLU A 71 -11.42 -8.99 8.92
N SER A 72 -12.52 -8.45 9.45
CA SER A 72 -12.93 -8.73 10.81
C SER A 72 -13.06 -10.23 10.88
N THR A 73 -12.04 -10.90 11.41
CA THR A 73 -12.12 -12.28 11.80
C THR A 73 -13.01 -12.22 13.03
N SER A 74 -14.31 -12.12 12.77
CA SER A 74 -15.36 -12.45 13.70
C SER A 74 -15.26 -13.95 13.88
N GLY A 75 -14.18 -14.38 14.52
CA GLY A 75 -14.01 -15.70 15.04
C GLY A 75 -14.98 -15.80 16.19
N SER A 76 -16.20 -16.22 15.90
CA SER A 76 -17.06 -16.88 16.86
C SER A 76 -16.38 -18.19 17.27
N ARG A 77 -15.31 -18.07 18.07
CA ARG A 77 -14.91 -19.13 18.99
C ARG A 77 -15.86 -19.00 20.16
N ASP A 78 -16.96 -19.73 20.09
CA ASP A 78 -17.60 -20.23 21.32
C ASP A 78 -16.80 -21.46 21.75
N PRO A 79 -16.00 -21.38 22.82
CA PRO A 79 -15.46 -22.57 23.43
C PRO A 79 -16.57 -23.22 24.27
N GLN A 80 -16.98 -24.42 23.85
CA GLN A 80 -17.31 -25.58 24.69
C GLN A 80 -18.17 -25.41 25.97
N GLN A 81 -19.09 -26.38 26.10
CA GLN A 81 -19.61 -27.04 27.32
C GLN A 81 -21.06 -26.69 27.70
N GLN A 82 -21.98 -27.58 27.32
CA GLN A 82 -22.65 -28.51 28.23
C GLN A 82 -23.36 -29.63 27.47
#